data_AF-A0A537MHS2-F1
#
_entry.id   AF-A0A537MHS2-F1
#
_cell.length_a   1.000
_cell.length_b   1.000
_cell.length_c   1.000
_cell.angle_alpha   90.00
_cell.angle_beta   90.00
_cell.angle_gamma   90.00
#
_symmetry.space_group_name_H-M   'P 1'
#
loop_
_entity.id
_entity.type
_entity.pdbx_description
1 polymer ?
#
loop_
_entity_poly.entity_id
_entity_poly.type
_entity_poly.pdbx_seq_one_letter_code
_entity_poly.pdbx_strand_id
1 'polypeptide(L)'
;MPAECKFFQPSGNALDCARPIAGLGRRPMNAPDHAPFFRIGPERPVSPVVLSIPHAGRDYRPELIRAARLPQSALESLEDRLVDRLVWRATANGATAFVARSPRAEIDLNRDEREIDPASVAPPLPSSGLVQSARTRGGIGLVPSRIVGLGPIWRERLARSELDRRIAQIHRPWHEALDAALVHARNRFGGAILLDCHSMPPRPPQQGVNAAPNATVIFGDRHGATIGADLLDAAVEAARALGYRTACNAPYAGGYTVSRHGRPERSIHALQIELDRSLYLDRDLRGPGPGFEGVCRLIAAVAGALEARLLGGLEAIAAE
;
A
#
# COMPACT_ATOMS: atom_id res chain seq x y z
N MET A 1 -17.94 -34.68 13.69
CA MET A 1 -17.84 -33.56 14.64
C MET A 1 -16.46 -32.93 14.45
N PRO A 2 -16.34 -31.79 13.75
CA PRO A 2 -15.03 -31.20 13.49
C PRO A 2 -14.55 -30.41 14.70
N ALA A 3 -13.24 -30.53 14.97
CA ALA A 3 -12.55 -29.96 16.11
C ALA A 3 -12.67 -28.42 16.17
N GLU A 4 -13.05 -27.93 17.35
CA GLU A 4 -13.14 -26.51 17.68
C GLU A 4 -11.78 -25.81 17.52
N CYS A 5 -11.75 -24.79 16.67
CA CYS A 5 -10.62 -23.89 16.50
C CYS A 5 -10.56 -22.95 17.72
N LYS A 6 -9.67 -23.21 18.68
CA LYS A 6 -9.43 -22.37 19.86
C LYS A 6 -8.58 -21.12 19.53
N PHE A 7 -8.99 -20.33 18.55
CA PHE A 7 -8.44 -18.99 18.31
C PHE A 7 -9.59 -17.98 18.47
N PHE A 8 -9.48 -17.13 19.50
CA PHE A 8 -10.45 -16.11 19.94
C PHE A 8 -11.71 -16.65 20.65
N GLN A 9 -11.68 -16.63 21.99
CA GLN A 9 -12.92 -16.57 22.78
C GLN A 9 -13.42 -15.12 22.82
N PRO A 10 -14.73 -14.87 22.69
CA PRO A 10 -15.31 -13.53 22.84
C PRO A 10 -15.56 -13.24 24.32
N SER A 11 -14.55 -12.74 25.03
CA SER A 11 -14.76 -12.08 26.32
C SER A 11 -14.73 -10.56 26.11
N GLY A 12 -15.86 -9.91 26.32
CA GLY A 12 -16.06 -8.48 26.11
C GLY A 12 -15.27 -7.58 27.06
N ASN A 13 -13.99 -7.37 26.75
CA ASN A 13 -13.20 -6.26 27.26
C ASN A 13 -12.44 -5.61 26.09
N ALA A 14 -12.34 -4.28 26.13
CA ALA A 14 -11.75 -3.43 25.11
C ALA A 14 -10.49 -4.05 24.48
N LEU A 15 -10.52 -4.20 23.15
CA LEU A 15 -9.40 -4.69 22.36
C LEU A 15 -8.17 -3.81 22.63
N ASP A 16 -7.15 -4.41 23.24
CA ASP A 16 -5.83 -3.84 23.40
C ASP A 16 -5.17 -3.73 22.00
N CYS A 17 -5.39 -2.58 21.35
CA CYS A 17 -4.80 -2.21 20.07
C CYS A 17 -3.25 -2.12 20.09
N ALA A 18 -2.59 -2.41 21.22
CA ALA A 18 -1.13 -2.36 21.34
C ALA A 18 -0.41 -3.70 21.07
N ARG A 19 -1.12 -4.83 20.91
CA ARG A 19 -0.46 -6.13 20.68
C ARG A 19 -0.12 -6.37 19.20
N PRO A 20 1.11 -6.83 18.87
CA PRO A 20 1.42 -7.40 17.56
C PRO A 20 0.47 -8.56 17.25
N ILE A 21 0.09 -8.72 15.98
CA ILE A 21 -0.67 -9.88 15.51
C ILE A 21 0.14 -11.14 15.83
N ALA A 22 -0.29 -11.91 16.83
CA ALA A 22 0.29 -13.21 17.14
C ALA A 22 -0.16 -14.21 16.07
N GLY A 23 0.76 -14.54 15.14
CA GLY A 23 0.47 -15.46 14.04
C GLY A 23 1.48 -15.43 12.90
N LEU A 24 2.76 -15.12 13.17
CA LEU A 24 3.83 -15.32 12.19
C LEU A 24 3.93 -16.82 11.91
N GLY A 25 3.51 -17.22 10.70
CA GLY A 25 3.76 -18.56 10.17
C GLY A 25 5.23 -18.94 10.33
N ARG A 26 5.49 -20.24 10.51
CA ARG A 26 6.84 -20.77 10.74
C ARG A 26 7.83 -20.16 9.76
N ARG A 27 8.87 -19.55 10.31
CA ARG A 27 10.02 -18.99 9.62
C ARG A 27 10.66 -20.10 8.76
N PRO A 28 10.75 -19.97 7.41
CA PRO A 28 11.55 -20.90 6.63
C PRO A 28 13.01 -20.80 7.07
N MET A 29 13.67 -21.94 7.28
CA MET A 29 14.97 -22.02 7.97
C MET A 29 16.12 -21.28 7.27
N ASN A 30 15.90 -20.67 6.09
CA ASN A 30 16.90 -19.97 5.29
C ASN A 30 16.51 -18.53 4.88
N ALA A 31 15.52 -17.89 5.51
CA ALA A 31 15.26 -16.46 5.25
C ALA A 31 16.34 -15.57 5.91
N PRO A 32 16.99 -14.64 5.19
CA PRO A 32 17.91 -13.69 5.81
C PRO A 32 17.18 -12.94 6.93
N ASP A 33 17.89 -12.64 8.04
CA ASP A 33 17.34 -12.09 9.29
C ASP A 33 16.46 -10.83 9.13
N HIS A 34 16.45 -10.21 7.95
CA HIS A 34 15.73 -8.98 7.64
C HIS A 34 15.14 -8.98 6.22
N ALA A 35 14.11 -9.78 5.97
CA ALA A 35 13.30 -9.61 4.74
C ALA A 35 12.72 -8.18 4.67
N PRO A 36 12.68 -7.53 3.50
CA PRO A 36 12.23 -6.13 3.36
C PRO A 36 10.72 -5.92 3.56
N PHE A 37 9.97 -7.01 3.61
CA PHE A 37 8.53 -7.06 3.84
C PHE A 37 8.16 -8.36 4.55
N PHE A 38 6.92 -8.46 5.01
CA PHE A 38 6.32 -9.74 5.40
C PHE A 38 5.01 -9.98 4.64
N ARG A 39 4.67 -11.26 4.50
CA ARG A 39 3.46 -11.74 3.84
C ARG A 39 2.46 -12.21 4.89
N ILE A 40 1.19 -11.83 4.73
CA ILE A 40 0.04 -12.34 5.47
C ILE A 40 -0.82 -13.16 4.50
N GLY A 41 -1.33 -14.31 4.95
CA GLY A 41 -2.16 -15.20 4.15
C GLY A 41 -1.41 -16.43 3.64
N PRO A 42 -2.13 -17.41 3.07
CA PRO A 42 -1.58 -18.71 2.69
C PRO A 42 -0.64 -18.61 1.48
N GLU A 43 0.37 -19.46 1.41
CA GLU A 43 1.30 -19.53 0.26
C GLU A 43 0.59 -19.79 -1.07
N ARG A 44 -0.36 -20.72 -1.05
CA ARG A 44 -1.29 -20.98 -2.15
C ARG A 44 -2.48 -20.01 -2.03
N PRO A 45 -2.72 -19.12 -3.00
CA PRO A 45 -3.76 -18.10 -2.87
C PRO A 45 -5.14 -18.76 -2.79
N VAL A 46 -6.00 -18.29 -1.89
CA VAL A 46 -7.40 -18.73 -1.74
C VAL A 46 -8.41 -17.67 -2.20
N SER A 47 -7.91 -16.50 -2.58
CA SER A 47 -8.62 -15.38 -3.21
C SER A 47 -7.74 -14.86 -4.37
N PRO A 48 -8.32 -14.29 -5.46
CA PRO A 48 -7.57 -13.60 -6.50
C PRO A 48 -7.01 -12.24 -6.06
N VAL A 49 -7.36 -11.76 -4.86
CA VAL A 49 -6.96 -10.45 -4.36
C VAL A 49 -5.64 -10.51 -3.58
N VAL A 50 -4.69 -9.68 -4.01
CA VAL A 50 -3.42 -9.39 -3.35
C VAL A 50 -3.44 -7.94 -2.87
N LEU A 51 -3.06 -7.70 -1.63
CA LEU A 51 -2.97 -6.37 -1.02
C LEU A 51 -1.51 -5.94 -0.95
N SER A 52 -1.23 -4.69 -1.31
CA SER A 52 0.07 -4.05 -1.17
C SER A 52 -0.03 -2.91 -0.17
N ILE A 53 0.85 -2.89 0.84
CA ILE A 53 0.92 -1.83 1.86
C ILE A 53 2.36 -1.31 1.92
N PRO A 54 2.77 -0.50 0.92
CA PRO A 54 4.18 -0.15 0.71
C PRO A 54 4.71 0.90 1.71
N HIS A 55 3.83 1.65 2.38
CA HIS A 55 4.19 2.79 3.23
C HIS A 55 3.96 2.56 4.73
N ALA A 56 3.75 1.30 5.15
CA ALA A 56 3.56 0.95 6.55
C ALA A 56 4.84 0.60 7.31
N GLY A 57 6.01 0.62 6.65
CA GLY A 57 7.28 0.24 7.24
C GLY A 57 7.68 1.15 8.42
N ARG A 58 8.12 0.51 9.51
CA ARG A 58 8.49 1.16 10.78
C ARG A 58 9.83 0.68 11.33
N ASP A 59 10.58 -0.10 10.56
CA ASP A 59 11.91 -0.58 10.97
C ASP A 59 12.95 0.54 10.75
N TYR A 60 12.85 1.61 11.56
CA TYR A 60 13.83 2.71 11.58
C TYR A 60 15.13 2.25 12.24
N ARG A 61 16.00 1.65 11.44
CA ARG A 61 17.31 1.15 11.92
C ARG A 61 18.16 2.29 12.50
N PRO A 62 18.98 2.05 13.53
CA PRO A 62 19.81 3.08 14.15
C PRO A 62 20.69 3.85 13.14
N GLU A 63 21.18 3.18 12.10
CA GLU A 63 21.97 3.77 11.02
C GLU A 63 21.16 4.81 10.24
N LEU A 64 19.90 4.51 9.94
CA LEU A 64 18.99 5.41 9.22
C LEU A 64 18.71 6.67 10.05
N ILE A 65 18.46 6.51 11.36
CA ILE A 65 18.25 7.63 12.27
C ILE A 65 19.52 8.48 12.42
N ARG A 66 20.70 7.85 12.53
CA ARG A 66 21.99 8.55 12.55
C ARG A 66 22.31 9.26 11.22
N ALA A 67 21.74 8.84 10.09
CA ALA A 67 21.87 9.55 8.82
C ALA A 67 20.90 10.75 8.71
N ALA A 68 19.75 10.71 9.39
CA ALA A 68 18.70 11.71 9.27
C ALA A 68 18.98 12.99 10.08
N ARG A 69 19.00 14.14 9.41
CA ARG A 69 19.06 15.48 10.02
C ARG A 69 17.80 15.79 10.85
N LEU A 70 16.65 15.30 10.41
CA LEU A 70 15.36 15.48 11.07
C LEU A 70 15.15 14.43 12.16
N PRO A 71 14.35 14.72 13.21
CA PRO A 71 13.98 13.72 14.21
C PRO A 71 13.15 12.60 13.57
N GLN A 72 13.15 11.41 14.18
CA GLN A 72 12.35 10.28 13.72
C GLN A 72 10.87 10.64 13.53
N SER A 73 10.30 11.43 14.44
CA SER A 73 8.91 11.89 14.37
C SER A 73 8.57 12.66 13.08
N ALA A 74 9.56 13.28 12.43
CA ALA A 74 9.39 13.91 11.12
C ALA A 74 9.42 12.87 9.99
N LEU A 75 10.31 11.86 10.07
CA LEU A 75 10.34 10.76 9.09
C LEU A 75 9.03 9.98 9.09
N GLU A 76 8.49 9.75 10.29
CA GLU A 76 7.20 9.12 10.52
C GLU A 76 6.03 9.82 9.83
N SER A 77 6.13 11.10 9.49
CA SER A 77 5.09 11.82 8.72
C SER A 77 4.94 11.30 7.28
N LEU A 78 5.96 10.61 6.76
CA LEU A 78 5.95 9.99 5.43
C LEU A 78 5.21 8.65 5.41
N GLU A 79 4.90 8.07 6.57
CA GLU A 79 4.20 6.79 6.67
C GLU A 79 2.73 6.91 6.34
N ASP A 80 2.19 5.84 5.79
CA ASP A 80 0.75 5.59 5.76
C ASP A 80 0.38 4.86 7.06
N ARG A 81 0.41 5.66 8.14
CA ARG A 81 0.32 5.21 9.53
C ARG A 81 -0.89 4.30 9.73
N LEU A 82 -0.67 3.11 10.31
CA LEU A 82 -1.65 2.05 10.61
C LEU A 82 -2.41 1.41 9.43
N VAL A 83 -2.08 1.71 8.16
CA VAL A 83 -2.75 1.05 7.01
C VAL A 83 -2.54 -0.46 6.98
N ASP A 84 -1.39 -0.95 7.44
CA ASP A 84 -1.07 -2.37 7.66
C ASP A 84 -2.08 -3.08 8.57
N ARG A 85 -2.71 -2.35 9.50
CA ARG A 85 -3.68 -2.92 10.43
C ARG A 85 -5.11 -2.87 9.89
N LEU A 86 -5.40 -1.98 8.95
CA LEU A 86 -6.73 -1.85 8.35
C LEU A 86 -7.10 -3.07 7.48
N VAL A 87 -6.12 -3.82 6.99
CA VAL A 87 -6.33 -4.94 6.06
C VAL A 87 -6.70 -6.26 6.74
N TRP A 88 -6.82 -6.29 8.07
CA TRP A 88 -6.98 -7.55 8.82
C TRP A 88 -8.24 -8.33 8.39
N ARG A 89 -9.37 -7.65 8.15
CA ARG A 89 -10.62 -8.31 7.71
C ARG A 89 -10.48 -8.90 6.31
N ALA A 90 -9.84 -8.18 5.40
CA ALA A 90 -9.61 -8.66 4.03
C ALA A 90 -8.70 -9.90 4.03
N THR A 91 -7.65 -9.91 4.86
CA THR A 91 -6.77 -11.08 4.99
C THR A 91 -7.45 -12.25 5.70
N ALA A 92 -8.30 -12.00 6.71
CA ALA A 92 -9.13 -13.02 7.33
C ALA A 92 -10.12 -13.66 6.33
N ASN A 93 -10.56 -12.89 5.32
CA ASN A 93 -11.41 -13.36 4.23
C ASN A 93 -10.62 -14.02 3.07
N GLY A 94 -9.30 -14.20 3.20
CA GLY A 94 -8.49 -14.97 2.26
C GLY A 94 -7.57 -14.16 1.34
N ALA A 95 -7.65 -12.82 1.34
CA ALA A 95 -6.71 -11.99 0.58
C ALA A 95 -5.28 -12.18 1.09
N THR A 96 -4.31 -12.24 0.18
CA THR A 96 -2.88 -12.24 0.55
C THR A 96 -2.41 -10.80 0.69
N ALA A 97 -1.67 -10.44 1.73
CA ALA A 97 -1.13 -9.09 1.90
C ALA A 97 0.39 -9.07 1.98
N PHE A 98 1.00 -8.05 1.39
CA PHE A 98 2.42 -7.72 1.52
C PHE A 98 2.55 -6.39 2.26
N VAL A 99 3.31 -6.39 3.35
CA VAL A 99 3.49 -5.21 4.21
C VAL A 99 4.96 -4.86 4.27
N ALA A 100 5.31 -3.64 3.87
CA ALA A 100 6.67 -3.15 3.92
C ALA A 100 7.19 -3.10 5.36
N ARG A 101 8.46 -3.45 5.57
CA ARG A 101 9.16 -3.27 6.84
C ARG A 101 10.02 -2.02 6.84
N SER A 102 10.74 -1.80 5.74
CA SER A 102 11.54 -0.60 5.53
C SER A 102 10.64 0.64 5.46
N PRO A 103 10.93 1.70 6.24
CA PRO A 103 10.15 2.92 6.20
C PRO A 103 10.29 3.60 4.83
N ARG A 104 9.24 4.29 4.39
CA ARG A 104 9.24 5.05 3.13
C ARG A 104 10.39 6.06 3.04
N ALA A 105 10.83 6.59 4.17
CA ALA A 105 12.01 7.45 4.25
C ALA A 105 13.27 6.73 3.71
N GLU A 106 13.46 5.44 3.99
CA GLU A 106 14.59 4.67 3.49
C GLU A 106 14.50 4.46 1.97
N ILE A 107 13.34 3.99 1.49
CA ILE A 107 13.05 3.80 0.07
C ILE A 107 11.53 3.73 -0.14
N ASP A 108 11.01 4.47 -1.12
CA ASP A 108 9.59 4.49 -1.47
C ASP A 108 9.29 3.36 -2.47
N LEU A 109 8.64 2.30 -1.98
CA LEU A 109 8.24 1.14 -2.78
C LEU A 109 7.13 1.44 -3.81
N ASN A 110 6.53 2.64 -3.78
CA ASN A 110 5.58 3.11 -4.77
C ASN A 110 6.21 4.19 -5.70
N ARG A 111 7.51 4.05 -6.01
CA ARG A 111 8.27 4.86 -6.97
C ARG A 111 9.09 3.97 -7.92
N ASP A 112 9.28 4.46 -9.15
CA ASP A 112 10.16 3.80 -10.12
C ASP A 112 11.62 3.90 -9.69
N GLU A 113 12.43 2.87 -9.93
CA GLU A 113 13.85 2.85 -9.56
C GLU A 113 14.68 3.96 -10.26
N ARG A 114 14.14 4.56 -11.33
CA ARG A 114 14.73 5.69 -12.06
C ARG A 114 14.21 7.04 -11.59
N GLU A 115 13.19 7.09 -10.74
CA GLU A 115 12.59 8.34 -10.24
C GLU A 115 13.44 8.91 -9.09
N ILE A 116 14.68 9.28 -9.41
CA ILE A 116 15.69 9.75 -8.46
C ILE A 116 16.09 11.19 -8.82
N ASP A 117 16.29 12.02 -7.80
CA ASP A 117 16.99 13.29 -7.96
C ASP A 117 18.50 13.01 -8.04
N PRO A 118 19.17 13.22 -9.20
CA PRO A 118 20.60 12.94 -9.34
C PRO A 118 21.47 13.73 -8.34
N ALA A 119 21.04 14.91 -7.89
CA ALA A 119 21.75 15.69 -6.88
C ALA A 119 21.65 15.09 -5.47
N SER A 120 20.70 14.17 -5.21
CA SER A 120 20.55 13.53 -3.91
C SER A 120 21.57 12.41 -3.65
N VAL A 121 22.29 11.94 -4.68
CA VAL A 121 23.21 10.78 -4.63
C VAL A 121 24.67 11.22 -4.81
N ALA A 122 25.63 10.65 -4.11
CA ALA A 122 27.06 10.95 -4.24
C ALA A 122 27.87 9.77 -4.82
N PRO A 123 28.66 9.98 -5.90
CA PRO A 123 28.65 11.15 -6.78
C PRO A 123 27.28 11.32 -7.49
N PRO A 124 26.95 12.51 -8.04
CA PRO A 124 25.69 12.72 -8.76
C PRO A 124 25.51 11.69 -9.88
N LEU A 125 24.27 11.18 -10.02
CA LEU A 125 23.94 10.28 -11.13
C LEU A 125 23.87 11.07 -12.45
N PRO A 126 24.20 10.44 -13.59
CA PRO A 126 23.87 11.00 -14.90
C PRO A 126 22.35 11.19 -15.02
N SER A 127 21.92 12.34 -15.53
CA SER A 127 20.49 12.60 -15.74
C SER A 127 19.88 11.73 -16.85
N SER A 128 20.71 11.18 -17.74
CA SER A 128 20.27 10.27 -18.80
C SER A 128 19.69 8.99 -18.21
N GLY A 129 18.43 8.68 -18.57
CA GLY A 129 17.74 7.47 -18.11
C GLY A 129 16.98 7.63 -16.78
N LEU A 130 17.05 8.79 -16.11
CA LEU A 130 16.24 9.09 -14.93
C LEU A 130 14.86 9.64 -15.31
N VAL A 131 13.86 9.29 -14.51
CA VAL A 131 12.49 9.83 -14.64
C VAL A 131 12.36 11.09 -13.80
N GLN A 132 12.18 12.23 -14.48
CA GLN A 132 11.99 13.52 -13.82
C GLN A 132 10.50 13.84 -13.68
N SER A 133 10.05 14.02 -12.44
CA SER A 133 8.66 14.39 -12.12
C SER A 133 8.64 15.61 -11.20
N ALA A 134 7.47 16.24 -11.06
CA ALA A 134 7.28 17.31 -10.08
C ALA A 134 7.57 16.82 -8.64
N ARG A 135 7.36 15.52 -8.38
CA ARG A 135 7.62 14.89 -7.09
C ARG A 135 9.12 14.69 -6.85
N THR A 136 9.87 14.22 -7.84
CA THR A 136 11.35 14.14 -7.73
C THR A 136 11.96 15.51 -7.51
N ARG A 137 11.50 16.54 -8.23
CA ARG A 137 11.92 17.94 -8.00
C ARG A 137 11.57 18.46 -6.61
N GLY A 138 10.46 17.98 -6.03
CA GLY A 138 10.05 18.27 -4.65
C GLY A 138 10.80 17.48 -3.57
N GLY A 139 11.72 16.59 -3.95
CA GLY A 139 12.50 15.76 -3.02
C GLY A 139 11.77 14.52 -2.49
N ILE A 140 10.73 14.06 -3.16
CA ILE A 140 9.93 12.86 -2.79
C ILE A 140 9.96 11.78 -3.89
N GLY A 141 11.15 11.56 -4.45
CA GLY A 141 11.46 10.45 -5.38
C GLY A 141 11.66 9.11 -4.68
N LEU A 142 12.33 8.17 -5.35
CA LEU A 142 12.61 6.80 -4.86
C LEU A 142 13.21 6.78 -3.45
N VAL A 143 14.15 7.68 -3.17
CA VAL A 143 14.61 7.96 -1.81
C VAL A 143 14.21 9.39 -1.50
N PRO A 144 13.23 9.63 -0.61
CA PRO A 144 12.89 10.97 -0.19
C PRO A 144 14.12 11.70 0.35
N SER A 145 14.40 12.89 -0.18
CA SER A 145 15.52 13.74 0.24
C SER A 145 15.05 14.95 1.04
N ARG A 146 13.76 15.30 0.98
CA ARG A 146 13.17 16.48 1.62
C ARG A 146 11.73 16.23 2.07
N ILE A 147 11.35 16.87 3.18
CA ILE A 147 9.94 17.01 3.60
C ILE A 147 9.53 18.48 3.43
N VAL A 148 8.38 18.70 2.79
CA VAL A 148 7.82 20.04 2.61
C VAL A 148 7.59 20.69 3.98
N GLY A 149 8.03 21.94 4.16
CA GLY A 149 7.95 22.66 5.43
C GLY A 149 9.05 22.35 6.44
N LEU A 150 9.71 21.18 6.38
CA LEU A 150 10.76 20.79 7.35
C LEU A 150 12.18 20.80 6.77
N GLY A 151 12.33 20.66 5.45
CA GLY A 151 13.63 20.72 4.78
C GLY A 151 14.29 19.37 4.52
N PRO A 152 15.61 19.34 4.28
CA PRO A 152 16.34 18.12 3.92
C PRO A 152 16.26 17.06 5.01
N ILE A 153 16.04 15.81 4.59
CA ILE A 153 15.94 14.66 5.49
C ILE A 153 17.32 14.22 5.97
N TRP A 154 18.30 14.17 5.08
CA TRP A 154 19.61 13.57 5.33
C TRP A 154 20.68 14.61 5.67
N ARG A 155 21.66 14.23 6.51
CA ARG A 155 22.85 15.05 6.79
C ARG A 155 23.76 15.17 5.57
N GLU A 156 23.86 14.08 4.82
CA GLU A 156 24.71 13.96 3.64
C GLU A 156 23.91 13.37 2.46
N ARG A 157 24.47 13.51 1.26
CA ARG A 157 23.93 12.85 0.06
C ARG A 157 24.07 11.34 0.18
N LEU A 158 23.14 10.60 -0.41
CA LEU A 158 23.14 9.14 -0.36
C LEU A 158 24.31 8.59 -1.19
N ALA A 159 25.16 7.76 -0.60
CA ALA A 159 26.21 7.08 -1.38
C ALA A 159 25.57 6.21 -2.47
N ARG A 160 26.14 6.21 -3.69
CA ARG A 160 25.62 5.39 -4.80
C ARG A 160 25.54 3.90 -4.46
N SER A 161 26.53 3.36 -3.76
CA SER A 161 26.53 1.97 -3.30
C SER A 161 25.35 1.65 -2.36
N GLU A 162 24.96 2.59 -1.50
CA GLU A 162 23.82 2.42 -0.61
C GLU A 162 22.49 2.50 -1.38
N LEU A 163 22.38 3.39 -2.38
CA LEU A 163 21.23 3.41 -3.28
C LEU A 163 21.06 2.06 -4.00
N ASP A 164 22.14 1.58 -4.63
CA ASP A 164 22.14 0.31 -5.36
C ASP A 164 21.77 -0.85 -4.43
N ARG A 165 22.27 -0.84 -3.18
CA ARG A 165 21.91 -1.82 -2.15
C ARG A 165 20.42 -1.77 -1.80
N ARG A 166 19.84 -0.60 -1.56
CA ARG A 166 18.40 -0.46 -1.25
C ARG A 166 17.52 -0.94 -2.39
N ILE A 167 17.90 -0.63 -3.64
CA ILE A 167 17.18 -1.12 -4.82
C ILE A 167 17.23 -2.65 -4.89
N ALA A 168 18.42 -3.23 -4.78
CA ALA A 168 18.62 -4.68 -4.93
C ALA A 168 18.04 -5.51 -3.77
N GLN A 169 18.07 -4.99 -2.54
CA GLN A 169 17.71 -5.76 -1.34
C GLN A 169 16.32 -5.44 -0.79
N ILE A 170 15.69 -4.34 -1.23
CA ILE A 170 14.39 -3.89 -0.68
C ILE A 170 13.38 -3.70 -1.80
N HIS A 171 13.68 -2.83 -2.78
CA HIS A 171 12.71 -2.45 -3.82
C HIS A 171 12.40 -3.57 -4.80
N ARG A 172 13.43 -4.16 -5.44
CA ARG A 172 13.22 -5.24 -6.41
C ARG A 172 12.60 -6.49 -5.77
N PRO A 173 13.07 -6.98 -4.61
CA PRO A 173 12.43 -8.13 -3.94
C PRO A 173 10.96 -7.88 -3.58
N TRP A 174 10.59 -6.65 -3.20
CA TRP A 174 9.19 -6.28 -2.97
C TRP A 174 8.33 -6.49 -4.22
N HIS A 175 8.76 -5.93 -5.35
CA HIS A 175 7.98 -6.05 -6.58
C HIS A 175 8.01 -7.47 -7.16
N GLU A 176 9.12 -8.18 -7.07
CA GLU A 176 9.22 -9.60 -7.48
C GLU A 176 8.25 -10.48 -6.68
N ALA A 177 8.08 -10.23 -5.38
CA ALA A 177 7.15 -10.97 -4.56
C ALA A 177 5.68 -10.68 -4.90
N LEU A 178 5.36 -9.41 -5.21
CA LEU A 178 4.04 -9.04 -5.74
C LEU A 178 3.78 -9.70 -7.10
N ASP A 179 4.75 -9.66 -8.02
CA ASP A 179 4.67 -10.30 -9.34
C ASP A 179 4.36 -11.80 -9.18
N ALA A 180 5.09 -12.50 -8.32
CA ALA A 180 4.89 -13.93 -8.06
C ALA A 180 3.50 -14.23 -7.48
N ALA A 181 3.03 -13.43 -6.52
CA ALA A 181 1.72 -13.62 -5.91
C ALA A 181 0.57 -13.39 -6.91
N LEU A 182 0.68 -12.36 -7.75
CA LEU A 182 -0.31 -12.06 -8.78
C LEU A 182 -0.34 -13.14 -9.86
N VAL A 183 0.82 -13.66 -10.28
CA VAL A 183 0.89 -14.80 -11.21
C VAL A 183 0.25 -16.05 -10.60
N HIS A 184 0.52 -16.37 -9.33
CA HIS A 184 -0.11 -17.50 -8.67
C HIS A 184 -1.62 -17.36 -8.54
N ALA A 185 -2.12 -16.16 -8.21
CA ALA A 185 -3.55 -15.88 -8.16
C ALA A 185 -4.19 -16.05 -9.54
N ARG A 186 -3.63 -15.40 -10.57
CA ARG A 186 -4.12 -15.48 -11.95
C ARG A 186 -4.16 -16.92 -12.46
N ASN A 187 -3.09 -17.69 -12.25
CA ASN A 187 -3.04 -19.08 -12.71
C ASN A 187 -4.09 -19.96 -12.01
N ARG A 188 -4.52 -19.62 -10.80
CA ARG A 188 -5.54 -20.37 -10.06
C ARG A 188 -6.98 -19.94 -10.40
N PHE A 189 -7.21 -18.65 -10.59
CA PHE A 189 -8.55 -18.07 -10.67
C PHE A 189 -8.91 -17.51 -12.05
N GLY A 190 -8.01 -17.58 -13.04
CA GLY A 190 -8.21 -16.95 -14.35
C GLY A 190 -7.91 -15.45 -14.37
N GLY A 191 -7.80 -14.81 -13.20
CA GLY A 191 -7.41 -13.42 -13.04
C GLY A 191 -6.82 -13.13 -11.66
N ALA A 192 -6.18 -11.97 -11.51
CA ALA A 192 -5.65 -11.49 -10.24
C ALA A 192 -5.91 -9.99 -10.07
N ILE A 193 -6.01 -9.54 -8.83
CA ILE A 193 -6.26 -8.14 -8.50
C ILE A 193 -5.25 -7.69 -7.44
N LEU A 194 -4.50 -6.64 -7.74
CA LEU A 194 -3.69 -5.91 -6.77
C LEU A 194 -4.48 -4.73 -6.22
N LEU A 195 -4.77 -4.72 -4.92
CA LEU A 195 -5.27 -3.54 -4.22
C LEU A 195 -4.11 -2.88 -3.46
N ASP A 196 -3.63 -1.75 -3.96
CA ASP A 196 -2.52 -0.98 -3.38
C ASP A 196 -3.08 0.03 -2.37
N CYS A 197 -2.91 -0.27 -1.09
CA CYS A 197 -3.55 0.43 0.03
C CYS A 197 -2.65 1.53 0.59
N HIS A 198 -3.20 2.74 0.63
CA HIS A 198 -2.51 3.95 1.04
C HIS A 198 -3.38 4.83 1.94
N SER A 199 -2.74 5.83 2.57
CA SER A 199 -3.47 6.91 3.23
C SER A 199 -2.86 8.28 3.01
N MET A 200 -3.74 9.27 2.87
CA MET A 200 -3.39 10.66 2.60
C MET A 200 -3.63 11.55 3.82
N PRO A 201 -2.90 12.68 3.94
CA PRO A 201 -3.21 13.70 4.94
C PRO A 201 -4.68 14.13 4.89
N PRO A 202 -5.28 14.52 6.03
CA PRO A 202 -6.66 14.98 6.06
C PRO A 202 -6.91 16.11 5.07
N ARG A 203 -7.93 15.93 4.22
CA ARG A 203 -8.29 16.93 3.22
C ARG A 203 -9.15 18.01 3.85
N PRO A 204 -8.75 19.29 3.77
CA PRO A 204 -9.58 20.37 4.27
C PRO A 204 -10.92 20.38 3.50
N PRO A 205 -12.04 20.74 4.16
CA PRO A 205 -13.30 20.96 3.46
C PRO A 205 -13.10 21.96 2.33
N GLN A 206 -13.49 21.60 1.11
CA GLN A 206 -13.56 22.59 0.03
C GLN A 206 -14.70 23.57 0.36
N GLN A 207 -14.38 24.86 0.42
CA GLN A 207 -15.35 25.95 0.60
C GLN A 207 -15.71 26.54 -0.77
N GLY A 208 -16.99 26.74 -1.06
CA GLY A 208 -17.48 27.42 -2.27
C GLY A 208 -18.70 26.77 -2.92
N VAL A 209 -19.38 27.55 -3.78
CA VAL A 209 -20.64 27.17 -4.46
C VAL A 209 -20.45 26.02 -5.48
N ASN A 210 -19.21 25.78 -5.91
CA ASN A 210 -18.81 24.70 -6.81
C ASN A 210 -17.88 23.68 -6.13
N ALA A 211 -17.92 23.56 -4.80
CA ALA A 211 -17.09 22.59 -4.07
C ALA A 211 -17.46 21.16 -4.51
N ALA A 212 -16.50 20.44 -5.09
CA ALA A 212 -16.69 19.02 -5.34
C ALA A 212 -16.87 18.30 -3.98
N PRO A 213 -17.57 17.15 -3.95
CA PRO A 213 -17.65 16.36 -2.73
C PRO A 213 -16.23 16.10 -2.22
N ASN A 214 -15.93 16.46 -0.97
CA ASN A 214 -14.62 16.20 -0.36
C ASN A 214 -14.44 14.70 -0.15
N ALA A 215 -14.15 13.96 -1.23
CA ALA A 215 -13.95 12.53 -1.20
C ALA A 215 -12.87 12.16 -0.20
N THR A 216 -13.22 11.24 0.69
CA THR A 216 -12.37 10.73 1.76
C THR A 216 -11.75 9.38 1.40
N VAL A 217 -12.22 8.78 0.31
CA VAL A 217 -11.66 7.56 -0.30
C VAL A 217 -11.42 7.88 -1.77
N ILE A 218 -10.20 7.69 -2.26
CA ILE A 218 -9.87 7.92 -3.66
C ILE A 218 -9.38 6.63 -4.28
N PHE A 219 -9.96 6.30 -5.43
CA PHE A 219 -9.54 5.17 -6.25
C PHE A 219 -8.65 5.66 -7.39
N GLY A 220 -7.47 5.07 -7.53
CA GLY A 220 -6.51 5.43 -8.57
C GLY A 220 -6.25 4.24 -9.49
N ASP A 221 -6.69 4.34 -10.73
CA ASP A 221 -6.60 3.28 -11.74
C ASP A 221 -5.83 3.69 -13.01
N ARG A 222 -5.08 4.80 -12.89
CA ARG A 222 -4.33 5.43 -13.97
C ARG A 222 -5.22 5.79 -15.16
N HIS A 223 -6.44 6.25 -14.89
CA HIS A 223 -7.44 6.64 -15.89
C HIS A 223 -7.86 5.47 -16.79
N GLY A 224 -8.18 4.34 -16.17
CA GLY A 224 -8.62 3.11 -16.86
C GLY A 224 -7.49 2.23 -17.40
N ALA A 225 -6.23 2.55 -17.12
CA ALA A 225 -5.10 1.80 -17.67
C ALA A 225 -4.71 0.56 -16.84
N THR A 226 -5.10 0.47 -15.57
CA THR A 226 -4.64 -0.61 -14.68
C THR A 226 -5.70 -1.60 -14.22
N ILE A 227 -7.00 -1.35 -14.45
CA ILE A 227 -8.11 -2.23 -14.07
C ILE A 227 -9.25 -2.15 -15.09
N GLY A 228 -10.10 -3.17 -15.15
CA GLY A 228 -11.35 -3.13 -15.94
C GLY A 228 -12.37 -2.16 -15.32
N ALA A 229 -13.18 -1.51 -16.16
CA ALA A 229 -14.16 -0.53 -15.69
C ALA A 229 -15.21 -1.14 -14.75
N ASP A 230 -15.65 -2.37 -15.04
CA ASP A 230 -16.61 -3.11 -14.24
C ASP A 230 -16.09 -3.44 -12.82
N LEU A 231 -14.79 -3.74 -12.71
CA LEU A 231 -14.11 -3.97 -11.43
C LEU A 231 -13.94 -2.66 -10.64
N LEU A 232 -13.59 -1.56 -11.31
CA LEU A 232 -13.54 -0.24 -10.67
C LEU A 232 -14.93 0.14 -10.12
N ASP A 233 -15.98 -0.04 -10.92
CA ASP A 233 -17.35 0.27 -10.51
C ASP A 233 -17.75 -0.55 -9.28
N ALA A 234 -17.45 -1.86 -9.26
CA ALA A 234 -17.72 -2.71 -8.11
C ALA A 234 -17.01 -2.23 -6.83
N ALA A 235 -15.75 -1.80 -6.93
CA ALA A 235 -15.01 -1.24 -5.80
C ALA A 235 -15.62 0.09 -5.30
N VAL A 236 -15.99 0.97 -6.22
CA VAL A 236 -16.61 2.27 -5.91
C VAL A 236 -17.98 2.09 -5.26
N GLU A 237 -18.80 1.20 -5.79
CA GLU A 237 -20.13 0.85 -5.26
C GLU A 237 -20.03 0.27 -3.85
N ALA A 238 -19.11 -0.66 -3.61
CA ALA A 238 -18.89 -1.24 -2.29
C ALA A 238 -18.53 -0.17 -1.23
N ALA A 239 -17.67 0.78 -1.59
CA ALA A 239 -17.32 1.89 -0.70
C ALA A 239 -18.51 2.83 -0.45
N ARG A 240 -19.28 3.18 -1.49
CA ARG A 240 -20.47 4.05 -1.38
C ARG A 240 -21.60 3.41 -0.58
N ALA A 241 -21.79 2.09 -0.71
CA ALA A 241 -22.79 1.34 0.06
C ALA A 241 -22.51 1.40 1.58
N LEU A 242 -21.25 1.57 1.98
CA LEU A 242 -20.84 1.78 3.37
C LEU A 242 -20.88 3.26 3.80
N GLY A 243 -21.36 4.17 2.95
CA GLY A 243 -21.51 5.59 3.23
C GLY A 243 -20.25 6.43 3.00
N TYR A 244 -19.21 5.88 2.37
CA TYR A 244 -18.00 6.66 2.07
C TYR A 244 -18.16 7.51 0.82
N ARG A 245 -17.63 8.74 0.88
CA ARG A 245 -17.55 9.64 -0.27
C ARG A 245 -16.31 9.29 -1.09
N THR A 246 -16.53 8.93 -2.34
CA THR A 246 -15.48 8.44 -3.24
C THR A 246 -15.20 9.40 -4.39
N ALA A 247 -13.96 9.42 -4.86
CA ALA A 247 -13.56 10.02 -6.13
C ALA A 247 -12.61 9.08 -6.86
N CYS A 248 -12.47 9.26 -8.18
CA CYS A 248 -11.52 8.51 -8.98
C CYS A 248 -10.45 9.46 -9.54
N ASN A 249 -9.20 9.01 -9.48
CA ASN A 249 -8.02 9.61 -10.07
C ASN A 249 -7.64 11.04 -9.65
N ALA A 250 -8.33 11.64 -8.69
CA ALA A 250 -8.09 13.01 -8.25
C ALA A 250 -8.09 13.15 -6.73
N PRO A 251 -7.03 13.74 -6.12
CA PRO A 251 -5.74 14.10 -6.72
C PRO A 251 -4.79 12.91 -7.01
N TYR A 252 -5.18 11.67 -6.66
CA TYR A 252 -4.32 10.49 -6.80
C TYR A 252 -4.84 9.56 -7.90
N ALA A 253 -4.17 9.57 -9.05
CA ALA A 253 -4.45 8.69 -10.19
C ALA A 253 -3.86 7.27 -10.06
N GLY A 254 -3.22 6.94 -8.94
CA GLY A 254 -2.42 5.73 -8.80
C GLY A 254 -0.93 5.95 -9.07
N GLY A 255 -0.11 5.28 -8.26
CA GLY A 255 1.35 5.35 -8.26
C GLY A 255 2.06 4.34 -9.15
N TYR A 256 3.34 4.12 -8.87
CA TYR A 256 4.20 3.17 -9.58
C TYR A 256 3.74 1.73 -9.42
N THR A 257 3.32 1.31 -8.23
CA THR A 257 2.91 -0.07 -7.93
C THR A 257 1.80 -0.53 -8.88
N VAL A 258 0.71 0.24 -8.97
CA VAL A 258 -0.41 -0.12 -9.85
C VAL A 258 -0.05 0.01 -11.33
N SER A 259 0.76 1.02 -11.70
CA SER A 259 1.23 1.16 -13.09
C SER A 259 2.16 0.03 -13.54
N ARG A 260 2.99 -0.48 -12.63
CA ARG A 260 3.94 -1.57 -12.89
C ARG A 260 3.21 -2.89 -13.04
N HIS A 261 2.26 -3.17 -12.15
CA HIS A 261 1.66 -4.49 -11.99
C HIS A 261 0.35 -4.66 -12.74
N GLY A 262 -0.42 -3.59 -12.96
CA GLY A 262 -1.68 -3.63 -13.70
C GLY A 262 -1.46 -3.92 -15.19
N ARG A 263 -1.94 -5.07 -15.63
CA ARG A 263 -1.98 -5.55 -17.03
C ARG A 263 -3.36 -6.16 -17.30
N PRO A 264 -4.43 -5.34 -17.41
CA PRO A 264 -5.79 -5.85 -17.61
C PRO A 264 -5.91 -6.78 -18.84
N GLU A 265 -5.12 -6.54 -19.88
CA GLU A 265 -5.04 -7.37 -21.09
C GLU A 265 -4.47 -8.78 -20.83
N ARG A 266 -3.89 -9.01 -19.66
CA ARG A 266 -3.39 -10.31 -19.18
C ARG A 266 -4.13 -10.79 -17.93
N SER A 267 -5.33 -10.26 -17.69
CA SER A 267 -6.18 -10.55 -16.52
C SER A 267 -5.48 -10.30 -15.18
N ILE A 268 -4.56 -9.33 -15.12
CA ILE A 268 -3.97 -8.84 -13.87
C ILE A 268 -4.38 -7.40 -13.71
N HIS A 269 -5.27 -7.14 -12.77
CA HIS A 269 -5.78 -5.80 -12.50
C HIS A 269 -5.07 -5.19 -11.31
N ALA A 270 -4.95 -3.87 -11.27
CA ALA A 270 -4.38 -3.14 -10.15
C ALA A 270 -5.15 -1.85 -9.89
N LEU A 271 -5.49 -1.60 -8.63
CA LEU A 271 -6.24 -0.46 -8.16
C LEU A 271 -5.57 0.11 -6.92
N GLN A 272 -5.37 1.42 -6.89
CA GLN A 272 -4.91 2.12 -5.69
C GLN A 272 -6.13 2.58 -4.88
N ILE A 273 -6.10 2.41 -3.56
CA ILE A 273 -7.05 3.04 -2.63
C ILE A 273 -6.30 3.97 -1.69
N GLU A 274 -6.71 5.24 -1.67
CA GLU A 274 -6.17 6.29 -0.81
C GLU A 274 -7.21 6.69 0.22
N LEU A 275 -6.88 6.51 1.50
CA LEU A 275 -7.77 6.75 2.63
C LEU A 275 -7.41 8.07 3.31
N ASP A 276 -8.38 8.96 3.49
CA ASP A 276 -8.19 10.13 4.35
C ASP A 276 -7.89 9.66 5.78
N ARG A 277 -6.75 10.09 6.34
CA ARG A 277 -6.30 9.69 7.68
C ARG A 277 -7.29 10.02 8.79
N SER A 278 -8.13 11.05 8.62
CA SER A 278 -9.18 11.39 9.60
C SER A 278 -10.28 10.32 9.70
N LEU A 279 -10.38 9.40 8.74
CA LEU A 279 -11.36 8.31 8.79
C LEU A 279 -11.01 7.25 9.84
N TYR A 280 -9.74 7.10 10.21
CA TYR A 280 -9.31 5.96 11.03
C TYR A 280 -8.24 6.27 12.06
N LEU A 281 -7.59 7.44 12.01
CA LEU A 281 -6.66 7.87 13.04
C LEU A 281 -7.34 8.77 14.07
N ASP A 282 -6.73 8.87 15.25
CA ASP A 282 -7.07 9.85 16.27
C ASP A 282 -6.77 11.29 15.80
N ARG A 283 -7.15 12.27 16.63
CA ARG A 283 -6.95 13.70 16.34
C ARG A 283 -5.48 14.09 16.12
N ASP A 284 -4.56 13.35 16.72
CA ASP A 284 -3.12 13.59 16.65
C ASP A 284 -2.48 12.84 15.46
N LEU A 285 -3.29 12.08 14.71
CA LEU A 285 -2.91 11.24 13.57
C LEU A 285 -1.85 10.19 13.94
N ARG A 286 -1.87 9.68 15.18
CA ARG A 286 -0.88 8.72 15.69
C ARG A 286 -1.47 7.34 15.93
N GLY A 287 -2.54 7.27 16.71
CA GLY A 287 -3.22 6.04 17.10
C GLY A 287 -4.52 5.80 16.32
N PRO A 288 -5.18 4.65 16.56
CA PRO A 288 -6.47 4.36 15.97
C PRO A 288 -7.55 5.31 16.53
N GLY A 289 -8.35 5.87 15.64
CA GLY A 289 -9.53 6.69 15.96
C GLY A 289 -10.85 5.89 15.91
N PRO A 290 -11.99 6.54 16.20
CA PRO A 290 -13.29 5.87 16.26
C PRO A 290 -13.73 5.18 14.97
N GLY A 291 -13.30 5.68 13.81
CA GLY A 291 -13.65 5.10 12.50
C GLY A 291 -12.77 3.95 12.05
N PHE A 292 -11.78 3.54 12.84
CA PHE A 292 -10.81 2.50 12.48
C PHE A 292 -11.46 1.20 12.00
N GLU A 293 -12.39 0.65 12.79
CA GLU A 293 -13.11 -0.58 12.40
C GLU A 293 -14.04 -0.38 11.19
N GLY A 294 -14.53 0.84 10.97
CA GLY A 294 -15.28 1.17 9.75
C GLY A 294 -14.40 1.03 8.52
N VAL A 295 -13.17 1.53 8.58
CA VAL A 295 -12.24 1.44 7.46
C VAL A 295 -11.71 0.01 7.27
N CYS A 296 -11.57 -0.78 8.33
CA CYS A 296 -11.32 -2.23 8.20
C CYS A 296 -12.42 -2.93 7.38
N ARG A 297 -13.70 -2.58 7.64
CA ARG A 297 -14.84 -3.11 6.86
C ARG A 297 -14.82 -2.60 5.42
N LEU A 298 -14.46 -1.34 5.19
CA LEU A 298 -14.32 -0.76 3.85
C LEU A 298 -13.34 -1.55 3.00
N ILE A 299 -12.11 -1.77 3.47
CA ILE A 299 -11.09 -2.50 2.69
C ILE A 299 -11.56 -3.93 2.38
N ALA A 300 -12.16 -4.62 3.35
CA ALA A 300 -12.68 -5.96 3.15
C ALA A 300 -13.86 -6.00 2.15
N ALA A 301 -14.77 -5.02 2.21
CA ALA A 301 -15.88 -4.91 1.27
C ALA A 301 -15.40 -4.64 -0.16
N VAL A 302 -14.44 -3.73 -0.33
CA VAL A 302 -13.82 -3.44 -1.64
C VAL A 302 -13.13 -4.69 -2.19
N ALA A 303 -12.29 -5.36 -1.38
CA ALA A 303 -11.62 -6.59 -1.78
C ALA A 303 -12.63 -7.70 -2.18
N GLY A 304 -13.69 -7.89 -1.39
CA GLY A 304 -14.72 -8.88 -1.68
C GLY A 304 -15.53 -8.57 -2.94
N ALA A 305 -15.85 -7.29 -3.19
CA ALA A 305 -16.58 -6.87 -4.39
C ALA A 305 -15.74 -7.08 -5.65
N LEU A 306 -14.44 -6.77 -5.59
CA LEU A 306 -13.47 -7.01 -6.65
C LEU A 306 -13.36 -8.51 -6.96
N GLU A 307 -13.21 -9.35 -5.94
CA GLU A 307 -13.18 -10.81 -6.09
C GLU A 307 -14.45 -11.36 -6.72
N ALA A 308 -15.62 -11.00 -6.17
CA ALA A 308 -16.91 -11.49 -6.67
C ALA A 308 -17.15 -11.08 -8.13
N ARG A 309 -16.81 -9.84 -8.50
CA ARG A 309 -16.97 -9.36 -9.88
C ARG A 309 -16.04 -10.10 -10.84
N LEU A 310 -14.76 -10.29 -10.48
CA LEU A 310 -13.82 -11.01 -11.32
C LEU A 310 -14.26 -12.46 -11.58
N LEU A 311 -14.64 -13.18 -10.52
CA LEU A 311 -15.05 -14.58 -10.63
C LEU A 311 -16.37 -14.73 -11.41
N GLY A 312 -17.36 -13.87 -11.15
CA GLY A 312 -18.63 -13.90 -11.88
C GLY A 312 -18.50 -13.54 -13.36
N GLY A 313 -17.58 -12.63 -13.72
CA GLY A 313 -17.30 -12.30 -15.12
C GLY A 313 -16.67 -13.45 -15.91
N LEU A 314 -15.81 -14.25 -15.26
CA LEU A 314 -15.18 -15.42 -15.87
C LEU A 314 -16.17 -16.56 -16.12
N GLU A 315 -17.13 -16.76 -15.19
CA GLU A 315 -18.21 -17.74 -15.37
C GLU A 315 -19.10 -17.38 -16.58
N ALA A 316 -19.38 -16.09 -16.79
CA ALA A 316 -20.16 -15.64 -17.95
C ALA A 316 -19.44 -15.93 -19.27
N ILE A 317 -18.12 -15.68 -19.35
CA ILE A 317 -17.31 -15.97 -20.54
C ILE A 317 -17.20 -17.48 -20.81
N ALA A 318 -17.11 -18.30 -19.77
CA ALA A 318 -17.03 -19.75 -19.93
C ALA A 318 -18.37 -20.40 -20.35
N ALA A 319 -19.48 -19.68 -20.21
CA ALA A 319 -20.82 -20.13 -20.59
C ALA A 319 -21.24 -19.71 -22.01
N GLU A 320 -20.47 -18.83 -22.66
CA GLU A 320 -20.63 -18.43 -24.08
C GLU A 320 -19.83 -19.36 -25.03
#